data_AF-A0A140KBZ6-F1
#
_entry.id   AF-A0A140KBZ6-F1
#
_cell.length_a   1.000
_cell.length_b   1.000
_cell.length_c   1.000
_cell.angle_alpha   90.00
_cell.angle_beta   90.00
_cell.angle_gamma   90.00
#
_symmetry.space_group_name_H-M   'P 1'
#
loop_
_entity.id
_entity.type
_entity.pdbx_description
1 polymer ?
#
loop_
_entity_poly.entity_id
_entity_poly.type
_entity_poly.pdbx_seq_one_letter_code
_entity_poly.pdbx_strand_id
1 'polypeptide(L)'
;MTRVFLILASILAGSAVILGAFASHALKAKLTSHALEIWEIGTKYQMYHALALCLVALWLSRSEINSKPLVAAGFAFIAGITLFSGSL
;
A
#
# COMPACT_ATOMS: atom_id res chain seq x y z
N MET A 1 6.51 -16.15 -5.45
CA MET A 1 5.81 -14.85 -5.35
C MET A 1 5.55 -14.43 -3.91
N THR A 2 5.16 -15.35 -3.02
CA THR A 2 4.99 -15.11 -1.57
C THR A 2 6.05 -14.22 -0.93
N ARG A 3 7.34 -14.58 -0.98
CA ARG A 3 8.41 -13.81 -0.35
C ARG A 3 8.51 -12.38 -0.89
N VAL A 4 8.39 -12.22 -2.21
CA VAL A 4 8.44 -10.92 -2.89
C VAL A 4 7.27 -10.06 -2.43
N PHE A 5 6.05 -10.59 -2.43
CA PHE A 5 4.86 -9.85 -2.00
C PHE A 5 4.91 -9.49 -0.51
N LEU A 6 5.43 -10.35 0.37
CA LEU A 6 5.63 -10.00 1.77
C LEU A 6 6.62 -8.85 1.94
N ILE A 7 7.78 -8.90 1.29
CA ILE A 7 8.79 -7.83 1.35
C ILE A 7 8.19 -6.51 0.85
N LEU A 8 7.52 -6.54 -0.30
CA LEU A 8 6.90 -5.35 -0.87
C LEU A 8 5.79 -4.82 0.05
N ALA A 9 4.90 -5.69 0.56
CA ALA A 9 3.85 -5.28 1.49
C ALA A 9 4.43 -4.61 2.74
N SER A 10 5.49 -5.14 3.32
CA SER A 10 6.16 -4.54 4.49
C SER A 10 6.75 -3.17 4.18
N ILE A 11 7.46 -3.02 3.06
CA ILE A 11 8.04 -1.74 2.64
C ILE A 11 6.94 -0.72 2.37
N LEU A 12 5.89 -1.10 1.66
CA LEU A 12 4.77 -0.24 1.27
C LEU A 12 3.93 0.20 2.48
N ALA A 13 3.66 -0.71 3.41
CA ALA A 13 2.99 -0.38 4.66
C ALA A 13 3.84 0.55 5.54
N GLY A 14 5.14 0.26 5.68
CA GLY A 14 6.06 1.10 6.45
C GLY A 14 6.17 2.51 5.87
N SER A 15 6.27 2.64 4.55
CA SER A 15 6.29 3.94 3.89
C SER A 15 4.96 4.69 4.01
N ALA A 16 3.81 4.01 4.00
CA ALA A 16 2.52 4.65 4.27
C ALA A 16 2.46 5.27 5.69
N VAL A 17 3.00 4.57 6.70
CA VAL A 17 3.11 5.10 8.07
C VAL A 17 4.04 6.31 8.12
N ILE A 18 5.23 6.23 7.51
CA ILE A 18 6.20 7.33 7.49
C ILE A 18 5.59 8.56 6.82
N LEU A 19 4.97 8.40 5.65
CA LEU A 19 4.36 9.50 4.90
C LEU A 19 3.15 10.10 5.64
N GLY A 20 2.32 9.29 6.28
CA GLY A 20 1.18 9.77 7.08
C GLY A 20 1.63 10.52 8.35
N ALA A 21 2.65 10.01 9.04
CA ALA A 21 3.25 10.69 10.18
C ALA A 21 3.89 12.03 9.76
N PHE A 22 4.61 12.03 8.63
CA PHE A 22 5.22 13.24 8.08
C PHE A 22 4.17 14.30 7.77
N ALA A 23 3.07 13.94 7.10
CA ALA A 23 1.98 14.88 6.81
C ALA A 23 1.37 15.50 8.07
N SER A 24 1.00 14.66 9.05
CA SER A 24 0.33 15.09 10.27
C SER A 24 1.19 15.95 11.20
N HIS A 25 2.51 15.72 11.22
CA HIS A 25 3.42 16.42 12.14
C HIS A 25 4.20 17.56 11.47
N ALA A 26 4.72 17.34 10.26
CA ALA A 26 5.66 18.25 9.60
C ALA A 26 5.02 19.14 8.52
N LEU A 27 3.98 18.67 7.83
CA LEU A 27 3.31 19.44 6.76
C LEU A 27 2.02 20.12 7.20
N LYS A 28 1.46 19.78 8.36
CA LYS A 28 0.17 20.33 8.83
C LYS A 28 0.11 21.87 8.82
N ALA A 29 1.21 22.55 9.12
CA ALA A 29 1.29 24.01 9.11
C ALA A 29 1.65 24.61 7.73
N LYS A 30 2.04 23.77 6.76
CA LYS A 30 2.51 24.19 5.42
C LYS A 30 1.49 23.95 4.32
N LEU A 31 0.55 23.02 4.53
CA LEU A 31 -0.47 22.65 3.56
C LEU A 31 -1.84 23.17 3.97
N THR A 32 -2.71 23.38 2.99
CA THR A 32 -4.13 23.64 3.23
C THR A 32 -4.80 22.41 3.84
N SER A 33 -5.93 22.59 4.52
CA SER A 33 -6.73 21.48 5.05
C SER A 33 -7.11 20.48 3.97
N HIS A 34 -7.49 20.97 2.79
CA HIS A 34 -7.85 20.12 1.65
C HIS A 34 -6.66 19.32 1.11
N ALA A 35 -5.47 19.93 1.00
CA ALA A 35 -4.28 19.22 0.56
C ALA A 35 -3.83 18.15 1.58
N LEU A 36 -3.98 18.42 2.88
CA LEU A 36 -3.72 17.42 3.92
C LEU A 36 -4.70 16.25 3.85
N GLU A 37 -5.97 16.52 3.58
CA GLU A 37 -6.99 15.48 3.41
C GLU A 37 -6.66 14.57 2.21
N ILE A 38 -6.27 15.15 1.07
CA ILE A 38 -5.83 14.37 -0.11
C ILE A 38 -4.63 13.48 0.24
N TRP A 39 -3.64 14.02 0.95
CA TRP A 39 -2.48 13.25 1.38
C TRP A 39 -2.86 12.10 2.32
N GLU A 40 -3.77 12.35 3.27
CA GLU A 40 -4.28 11.31 4.17
C GLU A 40 -5.00 10.21 3.39
N ILE A 41 -5.81 10.57 2.39
CA ILE A 41 -6.48 9.60 1.50
C ILE A 41 -5.43 8.76 0.74
N GLY A 42 -4.42 9.39 0.16
CA GLY A 42 -3.35 8.70 -0.58
C GLY A 42 -2.61 7.68 0.29
N THR A 43 -2.16 8.09 1.48
CA THR A 43 -1.46 7.21 2.43
C THR A 43 -2.35 6.10 2.99
N LYS A 44 -3.63 6.38 3.22
CA LYS A 44 -4.62 5.39 3.65
C LYS A 44 -4.87 4.32 2.58
N TYR A 45 -5.02 4.71 1.32
CA TYR A 45 -5.13 3.77 0.21
C TYR A 45 -3.86 2.94 0.04
N GLN A 46 -2.68 3.55 0.18
CA GLN A 46 -1.41 2.80 0.14
C GLN A 46 -1.36 1.74 1.23
N MET A 47 -1.77 2.07 2.47
CA MET A 47 -1.84 1.12 3.57
C MET A 47 -2.83 -0.03 3.26
N TYR A 48 -4.02 0.27 2.74
CA TYR A 48 -5.00 -0.76 2.39
C TYR A 48 -4.50 -1.71 1.30
N HIS A 49 -3.88 -1.18 0.25
CA HIS A 49 -3.26 -2.00 -0.78
C HIS A 49 -2.10 -2.86 -0.23
N ALA A 50 -1.27 -2.31 0.67
CA ALA A 50 -0.18 -3.06 1.28
C ALA A 50 -0.69 -4.21 2.18
N LEU A 51 -1.74 -3.96 2.97
CA LEU A 51 -2.39 -5.00 3.78
C LEU A 51 -3.03 -6.08 2.90
N ALA A 52 -3.71 -5.69 1.83
CA ALA A 52 -4.29 -6.62 0.87
C ALA A 52 -3.20 -7.49 0.19
N LEU A 53 -2.07 -6.88 -0.19
CA LEU A 53 -0.91 -7.60 -0.75
C LEU A 53 -0.32 -8.59 0.27
N CYS A 54 -0.24 -8.21 1.55
CA CYS A 54 0.18 -9.10 2.63
C CYS A 54 -0.74 -10.32 2.74
N LEU A 55 -2.06 -10.10 2.72
CA LEU A 55 -3.05 -11.19 2.75
C LEU A 55 -2.93 -12.10 1.53
N VAL A 56 -2.74 -11.55 0.33
CA VAL A 56 -2.47 -12.33 -0.89
C VAL A 56 -1.23 -13.19 -0.72
N ALA A 57 -0.16 -12.64 -0.15
CA ALA A 57 1.07 -13.39 0.08
C ALA A 57 0.88 -14.52 1.11
N LEU A 58 0.17 -14.25 2.21
CA LEU A 58 -0.16 -15.25 3.23
C LEU A 58 -1.09 -16.36 2.68
N TRP A 59 -1.98 -16.03 1.75
CA TRP A 59 -2.79 -17.04 1.07
C TRP A 59 -1.92 -17.88 0.13
N LEU A 60 -1.06 -17.26 -0.67
CA LEU A 60 -0.12 -17.96 -1.53
C LEU A 60 0.83 -18.89 -0.75
N SER A 61 1.15 -18.58 0.50
CA SER A 61 2.02 -19.45 1.33
C SER A 61 1.33 -20.75 1.79
N ARG A 62 0.00 -20.78 1.80
CA ARG A 62 -0.80 -21.94 2.23
C ARG A 62 -1.37 -22.76 1.08
N SER A 63 -1.34 -22.21 -0.13
CA SER A 63 -1.87 -22.88 -1.33
C SER A 63 -0.82 -23.82 -1.91
N GLU A 64 -1.12 -25.12 -2.01
CA GLU A 64 -0.24 -26.09 -2.70
C GLU A 64 -0.18 -25.85 -4.23
N ILE A 65 -1.16 -25.13 -4.77
CA ILE A 65 -1.23 -24.78 -6.19
C ILE A 65 -0.87 -23.31 -6.37
N ASN A 66 0.07 -23.03 -7.28
CA ASN A 66 0.36 -21.68 -7.75
C ASN A 66 -0.87 -21.10 -8.49
N SER A 67 -1.71 -20.35 -7.78
CA SER A 67 -2.91 -19.72 -8.34
C SER A 67 -2.52 -18.48 -9.15
N LYS A 68 -2.52 -18.60 -10.49
CA LYS A 68 -2.26 -17.46 -11.41
C LYS A 68 -3.17 -16.25 -11.13
N PRO A 69 -4.49 -16.40 -10.85
CA PRO A 69 -5.35 -15.27 -10.49
C PRO A 69 -4.88 -14.55 -9.22
N LEU A 70 -4.42 -15.30 -8.22
CA LEU A 70 -3.98 -14.72 -6.95
C LEU A 70 -2.67 -13.92 -7.11
N VAL A 71 -1.76 -14.41 -7.95
CA VAL A 71 -0.56 -13.66 -8.34
C VAL A 71 -0.92 -12.36 -9.09
N ALA A 72 -1.87 -12.43 -10.03
CA ALA A 72 -2.37 -11.25 -10.74
C ALA A 72 -3.01 -10.23 -9.79
N ALA A 73 -3.78 -10.68 -8.80
CA ALA A 73 -4.34 -9.81 -7.76
C ALA A 73 -3.24 -9.08 -6.95
N GLY A 74 -2.15 -9.78 -6.60
CA GLY A 74 -1.00 -9.16 -5.94
C GLY A 74 -0.38 -8.02 -6.77
N PHE A 75 -0.17 -8.25 -8.08
CA PHE A 75 0.32 -7.20 -8.97
C PHE A 75 -0.67 -6.06 -9.16
N ALA A 76 -1.99 -6.34 -9.19
CA ALA A 76 -3.00 -5.31 -9.26
C ALA A 76 -3.00 -4.39 -8.02
N PHE A 77 -2.76 -4.92 -6.82
CA PHE A 77 -2.62 -4.09 -5.63
C PHE A 77 -1.36 -3.22 -5.66
N ILE A 78 -0.24 -3.73 -6.18
CA ILE A 78 0.99 -2.94 -6.37
C ILE A 78 0.73 -1.81 -7.38
N ALA A 79 0.10 -2.13 -8.51
CA ALA A 79 -0.26 -1.14 -9.53
C ALA A 79 -1.22 -0.07 -8.97
N GLY A 80 -2.19 -0.46 -8.14
CA GLY A 80 -3.11 0.46 -7.48
C GLY A 80 -2.41 1.52 -6.63
N ILE A 81 -1.33 1.15 -5.92
CA ILE A 81 -0.53 2.12 -5.16
C ILE A 81 0.11 3.14 -6.10
N THR A 82 0.71 2.70 -7.20
CA THR A 82 1.37 3.62 -8.14
C THR A 82 0.40 4.51 -8.90
N LEU A 83 -0.78 3.99 -9.25
CA LEU A 83 -1.75 4.69 -10.11
C LEU A 83 -2.72 5.58 -9.35
N PHE A 84 -2.95 5.32 -8.07
CA PHE A 84 -3.91 6.06 -7.26
C PHE A 84 -3.23 6.76 -6.08
N SER A 85 -2.55 6.02 -5.21
CA SER A 85 -1.92 6.62 -4.02
C SER A 85 -0.78 7.58 -4.37
N GLY A 86 -0.03 7.30 -5.43
CA GLY A 86 1.07 8.16 -5.88
C GLY A 86 0.66 9.32 -6.80
N SER A 87 -0.58 9.37 -7.27
CA SER A 87 -1.08 10.38 -8.22
C SER A 87 -1.95 11.45 -7.57
N LEU A 88 -2.33 11.26 -6.31
CA LEU A 88 -3.11 12.18 -5.48
C LEU A 88 -2.19 13.24 -4.86
#